data_AF-A0AAV4K1J1-F1
#
_entry.id   AF-A0AAV4K1J1-F1
#
_cell.length_a   1.000
_cell.length_b   1.000
_cell.length_c   1.000
_cell.angle_alpha   90.00
_cell.angle_beta   90.00
_cell.angle_gamma   90.00
#
_symmetry.space_group_name_H-M   'P 1'
#
loop_
_entity.id
_entity.type
_entity.pdbx_description
1 polymer ?
#
loop_
_entity_poly.entity_id
_entity_poly.type
_entity_poly.pdbx_seq_one_letter_code
_entity_poly.pdbx_strand_id
1 'polypeptide(L)'
;MLFLVLQRLGPLRGSPLRCPRGLKCTFPAVFRVVVRRIIGAQRLLPPTRQDPAREMHGDKQVIWSDLKLKVNIHLEQLWQTDWDTDVDNKLHEIRPNPKERLVFDERMSRKQETVVSRLRIGHSWITHEYLLKGEQQPYCTDCECPITVKHILVECADFLLSRQKIIRRLICIHYSEW
;
A
#
# COMPACT_ATOMS: atom_id res chain seq x y z
N MET A 1 -3.52 14.11 -33.88
CA MET A 1 -3.20 15.30 -33.08
C MET A 1 -3.70 15.15 -31.64
N LEU A 2 -3.33 14.08 -30.94
CA LEU A 2 -3.63 13.86 -29.51
C LEU A 2 -2.46 13.15 -28.81
N PHE A 3 -1.24 13.36 -29.32
CA PHE A 3 0.02 12.82 -28.78
C PHE A 3 1.00 13.92 -28.36
N LEU A 4 0.59 15.20 -28.35
CA LEU A 4 1.44 16.35 -28.03
C LEU A 4 0.91 17.27 -26.91
N VAL A 5 -0.03 16.83 -26.07
CA VAL A 5 -0.52 17.65 -24.93
C VAL A 5 -0.17 17.04 -23.56
N LEU A 6 0.27 15.78 -23.49
CA LEU A 6 0.66 15.13 -22.24
C LEU A 6 2.16 15.25 -21.91
N GLN A 7 2.80 16.37 -22.29
CA GLN A 7 4.16 16.72 -21.87
C GLN A 7 4.24 17.99 -21.01
N ARG A 8 3.12 18.48 -20.46
CA ARG A 8 3.10 19.72 -19.64
C ARG A 8 2.64 19.59 -18.19
N LEU A 9 2.48 18.40 -17.65
CA LEU A 9 2.31 18.22 -16.20
C LEU A 9 3.62 17.68 -15.61
N GLY A 10 4.53 18.61 -15.28
CA GLY A 10 5.67 18.31 -14.42
C GLY A 10 5.21 17.80 -13.04
N PRO A 11 6.11 17.16 -12.27
CA PRO A 11 5.77 16.56 -10.99
C PRO A 11 5.26 17.62 -10.02
N LEU A 12 4.04 17.44 -9.52
CA LEU A 12 3.48 18.24 -8.43
C LEU A 12 4.27 17.95 -7.15
N ARG A 13 5.35 18.69 -6.92
CA ARG A 13 5.96 18.81 -5.59
C ARG A 13 4.95 19.52 -4.69
N GLY A 14 4.33 18.78 -3.79
CA GLY A 14 3.46 19.30 -2.74
C GLY A 14 3.91 18.79 -1.37
N SER A 15 4.27 19.73 -0.51
CA SER A 15 4.75 19.56 0.87
C SER A 15 3.79 18.72 1.75
N PRO A 16 4.29 18.07 2.82
CA PRO A 16 3.48 17.17 3.64
C PRO A 16 2.44 17.92 4.44
N LEU A 17 1.16 17.65 4.17
CA LEU A 17 0.05 18.10 5.01
C LEU A 17 0.18 17.44 6.38
N ARG A 18 0.56 18.23 7.39
CA ARG A 18 0.63 17.82 8.79
C ARG A 18 -0.79 17.60 9.30
N CYS A 19 -1.15 16.35 9.61
CA CYS A 19 -2.44 16.03 10.22
C CYS A 19 -2.45 16.48 11.70
N PRO A 20 -3.48 17.22 12.17
CA PRO A 20 -3.62 17.54 13.59
C PRO A 20 -3.77 16.25 14.43
N ARG A 21 -3.08 16.22 15.57
CA ARG A 21 -3.08 15.09 16.50
C ARG A 21 -4.50 14.80 17.00
N GLY A 22 -4.96 13.56 16.85
CA GLY A 22 -6.11 13.04 17.60
C GLY A 22 -7.23 12.34 16.82
N LEU A 23 -7.25 12.36 15.49
CA LEU A 23 -8.22 11.60 14.70
C LEU A 23 -7.55 10.48 13.91
N LYS A 24 -8.07 9.26 14.05
CA LYS A 24 -7.74 8.13 13.18
C LYS A 24 -8.26 8.46 11.78
N CYS A 25 -7.40 9.02 10.93
CA CYS A 25 -7.72 9.23 9.52
C CYS A 25 -7.80 7.87 8.84
N THR A 26 -9.00 7.31 8.73
CA THR A 26 -9.24 6.29 7.72
C THR A 26 -9.19 6.97 6.35
N PHE A 27 -8.66 6.24 5.39
CA PHE A 27 -8.48 6.60 3.98
C PHE A 27 -9.67 7.33 3.29
N PRO A 28 -10.96 7.20 3.70
CA PRO A 28 -12.08 7.89 3.06
C PRO A 28 -12.09 9.42 3.19
N ALA A 29 -11.35 10.03 4.13
CA ALA A 29 -11.42 11.48 4.37
C ALA A 29 -10.79 12.34 3.26
N VAL A 30 -9.75 11.81 2.58
CA VAL A 30 -9.04 12.50 1.49
C VAL A 30 -9.91 12.56 0.22
N PHE A 31 -10.83 11.60 0.06
CA PHE A 31 -11.71 11.45 -1.11
C PHE A 31 -12.67 12.63 -1.32
N ARG A 32 -13.16 13.25 -0.23
CA ARG A 32 -14.13 14.37 -0.32
C ARG A 32 -13.56 15.66 -0.92
N VAL A 33 -12.25 15.87 -0.80
CA VAL A 33 -11.60 17.12 -1.23
C VAL A 33 -11.24 17.08 -2.72
N VAL A 34 -10.86 15.91 -3.24
CA VAL A 34 -10.45 15.74 -4.65
C VAL A 34 -11.66 15.76 -5.59
N VAL A 35 -12.76 15.08 -5.23
CA VAL A 35 -13.97 14.99 -6.07
C VAL A 35 -14.64 16.36 -6.28
N ARG A 36 -14.58 17.27 -5.30
CA ARG A 36 -15.11 18.64 -5.44
C ARG A 36 -14.38 19.50 -6.46
N ARG A 37 -13.11 19.21 -6.78
CA ARG A 37 -12.34 19.96 -7.78
C ARG A 37 -12.62 19.53 -9.21
N ILE A 38 -13.04 18.29 -9.44
CA ILE A 38 -13.34 17.76 -10.78
C ILE A 38 -14.72 18.23 -11.26
N ILE A 39 -15.70 18.39 -10.36
CA ILE A 39 -17.07 18.79 -10.71
C ILE A 39 -17.20 20.31 -10.99
N GLY A 40 -16.20 21.11 -10.64
CA GLY A 40 -16.28 22.58 -10.70
C GLY A 40 -15.99 23.23 -12.06
N ALA A 41 -15.58 22.49 -13.09
CA ALA A 41 -15.05 23.05 -14.33
C ALA A 41 -15.80 22.58 -15.59
N GLN A 42 -17.14 22.72 -15.60
CA GLN A 42 -17.91 22.58 -16.84
C GLN A 42 -19.18 23.43 -16.80
N ARG A 43 -19.02 24.75 -16.94
CA ARG A 43 -20.03 25.62 -17.54
C ARG A 43 -19.45 26.12 -18.85
N LEU A 44 -20.15 25.83 -19.95
CA LEU A 44 -20.43 26.69 -21.10
C LEU A 44 -20.73 25.81 -22.33
N LEU A 45 -22.01 25.47 -22.52
CA LEU A 45 -22.70 25.52 -23.82
C LEU A 45 -24.22 25.46 -23.58
N PRO A 46 -25.06 26.23 -24.30
CA PRO A 46 -26.51 26.20 -24.14
C PRO A 46 -27.12 25.00 -24.90
N PRO A 47 -28.32 24.51 -24.49
CA PRO A 47 -28.93 23.34 -25.11
C PRO A 47 -29.74 23.73 -26.36
N THR A 48 -29.37 23.21 -27.52
CA THR A 48 -30.29 23.13 -28.67
C THR A 48 -31.19 21.91 -28.51
N ARG A 49 -32.49 22.17 -28.34
CA ARG A 49 -33.58 21.21 -28.27
C ARG A 49 -33.82 20.58 -29.64
N GLN A 50 -33.97 19.26 -29.71
CA GLN A 50 -34.99 18.54 -30.49
C GLN A 50 -34.88 17.03 -30.22
N ASP A 51 -35.85 16.48 -29.50
CA ASP A 51 -36.12 15.04 -29.43
C ASP A 51 -36.79 14.60 -30.75
N PRO A 52 -36.62 13.34 -31.20
CA PRO A 52 -37.71 12.39 -30.98
C PRO A 52 -37.27 10.93 -30.78
N ALA A 53 -38.24 10.11 -30.36
CA ALA A 53 -38.21 8.66 -30.13
C ALA A 53 -37.58 8.19 -28.79
N ARG A 54 -38.37 8.37 -27.73
CA ARG A 54 -38.24 7.62 -26.47
C ARG A 54 -38.59 6.16 -26.73
N GLU A 55 -37.61 5.36 -27.12
CA GLU A 55 -37.72 3.90 -27.02
C GLU A 55 -37.90 3.53 -25.54
N MET A 56 -39.03 2.87 -25.25
CA MET A 56 -39.35 2.35 -23.93
C MET A 56 -38.51 1.10 -23.67
N HIS A 57 -37.24 1.28 -23.34
CA HIS A 57 -36.50 0.25 -22.65
C HIS A 57 -37.07 0.16 -21.24
N GLY A 58 -37.78 -0.94 -20.96
CA GLY A 58 -38.32 -1.22 -19.64
C GLY A 58 -37.24 -1.02 -18.59
N ASP A 59 -37.53 -0.15 -17.62
CA ASP A 59 -36.65 0.16 -16.50
C ASP A 59 -36.41 -1.14 -15.72
N LYS A 60 -35.34 -1.86 -16.08
CA LYS A 60 -34.80 -2.93 -15.24
C LYS A 60 -34.38 -2.24 -13.95
N GLN A 61 -35.17 -2.44 -12.91
CA GLN A 61 -34.89 -1.91 -11.59
C GLN A 61 -33.59 -2.57 -11.09
N VAL A 62 -32.46 -1.90 -11.34
CA VAL A 62 -31.16 -2.40 -10.88
C VAL A 62 -31.11 -2.18 -9.37
N ILE A 63 -30.94 -3.26 -8.63
CA ILE A 63 -30.79 -3.20 -7.18
C ILE A 63 -29.49 -2.45 -6.88
N TRP A 64 -29.58 -1.37 -6.10
CA TRP A 64 -28.44 -0.50 -5.79
C TRP A 64 -27.25 -1.26 -5.16
N SER A 65 -27.52 -2.33 -4.39
CA SER A 65 -26.49 -3.20 -3.82
C SER A 65 -25.59 -3.80 -4.88
N ASP A 66 -26.15 -4.21 -6.01
CA ASP A 66 -25.46 -4.94 -7.06
C ASP A 66 -24.60 -3.98 -7.89
N LEU A 67 -25.12 -2.78 -8.16
CA LEU A 67 -24.34 -1.71 -8.77
C LEU A 67 -23.19 -1.29 -7.87
N LYS A 68 -23.44 -1.11 -6.57
CA LYS A 68 -22.40 -0.76 -5.59
C LYS A 68 -21.32 -1.83 -5.50
N LEU A 69 -21.71 -3.11 -5.47
CA LEU A 69 -20.77 -4.23 -5.46
C LEU A 69 -19.91 -4.22 -6.73
N LYS A 70 -20.53 -4.06 -7.91
CA LYS A 70 -19.82 -4.05 -9.18
C LYS A 70 -18.83 -2.88 -9.31
N VAL A 71 -19.22 -1.70 -8.85
CA VAL A 71 -18.34 -0.53 -8.81
C VAL A 71 -17.16 -0.78 -7.87
N ASN A 72 -17.40 -1.32 -6.68
CA ASN A 72 -16.32 -1.60 -5.73
C ASN A 72 -15.34 -2.65 -6.28
N ILE A 73 -15.83 -3.74 -6.87
CA ILE A 73 -14.97 -4.76 -7.51
C ILE A 73 -14.11 -4.12 -8.60
N HIS A 74 -14.71 -3.26 -9.43
CA HIS A 74 -13.98 -2.61 -10.52
C HIS A 74 -12.90 -1.65 -9.99
N LEU A 75 -13.21 -0.86 -8.95
CA LEU A 75 -12.22 0.01 -8.30
C LEU A 75 -11.08 -0.79 -7.66
N GLU A 76 -11.40 -1.92 -7.04
CA GLU A 76 -10.40 -2.84 -6.46
C GLU A 76 -9.48 -3.41 -7.54
N GLN A 77 -10.02 -3.78 -8.70
CA GLN A 77 -9.22 -4.28 -9.84
C GLN A 77 -8.29 -3.21 -10.40
N LEU A 78 -8.77 -1.97 -10.56
CA LEU A 78 -7.93 -0.86 -11.00
C LEU A 78 -6.79 -0.61 -10.02
N TRP A 79 -7.07 -0.60 -8.72
CA TRP A 79 -6.03 -0.43 -7.70
C TRP A 79 -5.03 -1.57 -7.67
N GLN A 80 -5.47 -2.81 -7.84
CA GLN A 80 -4.57 -3.95 -7.94
C GLN A 80 -3.67 -3.82 -9.18
N THR A 81 -4.22 -3.40 -10.32
CA THR A 81 -3.45 -3.16 -11.55
C THR A 81 -2.41 -2.07 -11.35
N ASP A 82 -2.79 -0.95 -10.73
CA ASP A 82 -1.85 0.14 -10.41
C ASP A 82 -0.78 -0.34 -9.42
N TRP A 83 -1.13 -1.18 -8.45
CA TRP A 83 -0.18 -1.75 -7.50
C TRP A 83 0.82 -2.70 -8.15
N ASP A 84 0.37 -3.54 -9.08
CA ASP A 84 1.21 -4.53 -9.78
C ASP A 84 2.11 -3.90 -10.86
N THR A 85 1.78 -2.69 -11.32
CA THR A 85 2.63 -1.95 -12.27
C THR A 85 3.80 -1.24 -11.60
N ASP A 86 3.77 -1.03 -10.28
CA ASP A 86 4.86 -0.42 -9.52
C ASP A 86 5.94 -1.45 -9.14
N VAL A 87 6.87 -1.67 -10.08
CA VAL A 87 7.93 -2.69 -9.97
C VAL A 87 9.05 -2.37 -8.98
N ASP A 88 9.20 -1.13 -8.51
CA ASP A 88 10.24 -0.73 -7.53
C ASP A 88 9.70 -0.66 -6.08
N ASN A 89 8.48 -1.14 -5.87
CA ASN A 89 7.86 -1.08 -4.57
C ASN A 89 8.28 -2.25 -3.67
N LYS A 90 9.20 -1.96 -2.74
CA LYS A 90 9.65 -2.89 -1.68
C LYS A 90 8.51 -3.48 -0.85
N LEU A 91 7.36 -2.81 -0.78
CA LEU A 91 6.20 -3.27 -0.02
C LEU A 91 5.38 -4.33 -0.78
N HIS A 92 5.55 -4.46 -2.11
CA HIS A 92 4.87 -5.46 -2.94
C HIS A 92 5.25 -6.89 -2.52
N GLU A 93 6.54 -7.16 -2.27
CA GLU A 93 7.02 -8.46 -1.77
C GLU A 93 6.35 -8.87 -0.45
N ILE A 94 6.03 -7.90 0.41
CA ILE A 94 5.44 -8.13 1.74
C ILE A 94 3.92 -8.23 1.65
N ARG A 95 3.32 -7.47 0.72
CA ARG A 95 1.88 -7.33 0.56
C ARG A 95 1.51 -7.29 -0.93
N PRO A 96 1.34 -8.46 -1.57
CA PRO A 96 0.98 -8.52 -2.99
C PRO A 96 -0.45 -8.03 -3.24
N ASN A 97 -1.35 -8.21 -2.26
CA ASN A 97 -2.73 -7.73 -2.33
C ASN A 97 -2.96 -6.57 -1.34
N PRO A 98 -3.15 -5.32 -1.81
CA PRO A 98 -3.42 -4.17 -0.96
C PRO A 98 -4.71 -4.25 -0.15
N LYS A 99 -5.65 -5.14 -0.49
CA LYS A 99 -6.89 -5.36 0.25
C LYS A 99 -6.70 -6.31 1.44
N GLU A 100 -5.81 -7.29 1.30
CA GLU A 100 -5.58 -8.28 2.35
C GLU A 100 -4.98 -7.63 3.59
N ARG A 101 -5.59 -7.89 4.75
CA ARG A 101 -5.03 -7.50 6.03
C ARG A 101 -3.94 -8.49 6.39
N LEU A 102 -2.80 -7.99 6.85
CA LEU A 102 -1.79 -8.84 7.48
C LEU A 102 -2.41 -9.52 8.70
N VAL A 103 -2.53 -10.84 8.64
CA VAL A 103 -3.00 -11.65 9.76
C VAL A 103 -1.85 -11.80 10.74
N PHE A 104 -2.08 -11.37 11.99
CA PHE A 104 -1.20 -11.64 13.13
C PHE A 104 -1.84 -12.74 13.96
N ASP A 105 -1.01 -13.51 14.67
CA ASP A 105 -1.50 -14.49 15.65
C ASP A 105 -2.21 -13.74 16.78
N GLU A 106 -3.40 -14.19 17.17
CA GLU A 106 -4.22 -13.60 18.23
C GLU A 106 -3.49 -13.55 19.58
N ARG A 107 -2.49 -14.42 19.78
CA ARG A 107 -1.63 -14.46 20.97
C ARG A 107 -0.59 -13.34 20.99
N MET A 108 -0.37 -12.63 19.88
CA MET A 108 0.58 -11.54 19.81
C MET A 108 0.04 -10.30 20.50
N SER A 109 0.85 -9.73 21.40
CA SER A 109 0.61 -8.39 21.91
C SER A 109 0.79 -7.34 20.81
N ARG A 110 0.11 -6.19 20.94
CA ARG A 110 0.30 -5.02 20.05
C ARG A 110 1.77 -4.64 19.88
N LYS A 111 2.58 -4.80 20.94
CA LYS A 111 4.01 -4.52 20.89
C LYS A 111 4.74 -5.47 19.93
N GLN A 112 4.43 -6.77 19.98
CA GLN A 112 5.00 -7.77 19.07
C GLN A 112 4.54 -7.53 17.63
N GLU A 113 3.26 -7.23 17.40
CA GLU A 113 2.75 -6.89 16.05
C GLU A 113 3.49 -5.70 15.45
N THR A 114 3.74 -4.66 16.26
CA THR A 114 4.48 -3.46 15.83
C THR A 114 5.92 -3.81 15.46
N VAL A 115 6.58 -4.66 16.26
CA VAL A 115 7.96 -5.11 15.99
C VAL A 115 7.99 -5.89 14.68
N VAL A 116 7.10 -6.86 14.49
CA VAL A 116 7.04 -7.66 13.25
C VAL A 116 6.72 -6.77 12.03
N SER A 117 5.80 -5.83 12.17
CA SER A 117 5.47 -4.89 11.09
C SER A 117 6.67 -4.04 10.67
N ARG A 118 7.43 -3.51 11.65
CA ARG A 118 8.66 -2.74 11.38
C ARG A 118 9.72 -3.61 10.70
N LEU A 119 9.92 -4.84 11.19
CA LEU A 119 10.89 -5.77 10.61
C LEU A 119 10.52 -6.13 9.17
N ARG A 120 9.23 -6.42 8.89
CA ARG A 120 8.77 -6.73 7.53
C ARG A 120 9.11 -5.61 6.54
N ILE A 121 8.83 -4.35 6.90
CA ILE A 121 9.14 -3.17 6.05
C ILE A 121 10.66 -2.89 5.97
N GLY A 122 11.48 -3.57 6.77
CA GLY A 122 12.93 -3.35 6.80
C GLY A 122 13.38 -2.23 7.74
N HIS A 123 12.52 -1.80 8.66
CA HIS A 123 12.83 -0.78 9.66
C HIS A 123 13.48 -1.39 10.90
N SER A 124 14.79 -1.54 10.85
CA SER A 124 15.64 -1.83 12.01
C SER A 124 16.70 -0.74 12.15
N TRP A 125 17.37 -0.68 13.29
CA TRP A 125 18.50 0.23 13.46
C TRP A 125 19.58 -0.03 12.41
N ILE A 126 20.04 -1.26 12.27
CA ILE A 126 21.13 -1.65 11.36
C ILE A 126 20.82 -1.30 9.90
N THR A 127 19.56 -1.49 9.48
CA THR A 127 19.15 -1.31 8.08
C THR A 127 18.63 0.09 7.76
N HIS A 128 18.50 0.98 8.75
CA HIS A 128 17.91 2.31 8.56
C HIS A 128 18.77 3.44 9.16
N GLU A 129 19.75 3.13 10.00
CA GLU A 129 20.67 4.11 10.59
C GLU A 129 21.40 4.93 9.52
N TYR A 130 21.88 4.28 8.46
CA TYR A 130 22.59 4.97 7.36
C TYR A 130 21.72 6.02 6.68
N LEU A 131 20.40 5.80 6.56
CA LEU A 131 19.46 6.77 5.99
C LEU A 131 19.30 8.01 6.90
N LEU A 132 19.33 7.81 8.22
CA LEU A 132 19.23 8.90 9.19
C LEU A 132 20.50 9.75 9.24
N LYS A 133 21.67 9.11 9.04
CA LYS A 133 22.97 9.77 9.02
C LYS A 133 23.38 10.29 7.64
N GLY A 134 22.69 9.85 6.57
CA GLY A 134 23.09 10.13 5.19
C GLY A 134 24.38 9.42 4.78
N GLU A 135 24.71 8.31 5.44
CA GLU A 135 25.89 7.50 5.17
C GLU A 135 25.60 6.47 4.06
N GLN A 136 26.64 5.77 3.58
CA GLN A 136 26.47 4.68 2.62
C GLN A 136 25.77 3.48 3.26
N GLN A 137 24.94 2.79 2.49
CA GLN A 137 24.28 1.57 2.95
C GLN A 137 25.32 0.51 3.36
N PRO A 138 25.18 -0.13 4.53
CA PRO A 138 26.11 -1.16 4.96
C PRO A 138 25.99 -2.42 4.09
N TYR A 139 27.13 -3.07 3.85
CA TYR A 139 27.25 -4.32 3.09
C TYR A 139 27.60 -5.49 4.00
N CYS A 140 27.09 -6.67 3.66
CA CYS A 140 27.53 -7.92 4.26
C CYS A 140 28.89 -8.29 3.66
N THR A 141 29.88 -8.55 4.52
CA THR A 141 31.25 -8.89 4.09
C THR A 141 31.30 -10.21 3.33
N ASP A 142 30.53 -11.21 3.77
CA ASP A 142 30.61 -12.57 3.22
C ASP A 142 29.70 -12.79 2.00
N CYS A 143 28.58 -12.07 1.93
CA CYS A 143 27.60 -12.19 0.83
C CYS A 143 27.75 -11.08 -0.23
N GLU A 144 28.61 -10.09 -0.01
CA GLU A 144 28.88 -8.94 -0.88
C GLU A 144 27.61 -8.17 -1.34
N CYS A 145 26.53 -8.24 -0.55
CA CYS A 145 25.26 -7.61 -0.87
C CYS A 145 24.85 -6.58 0.20
N PRO A 146 24.00 -5.60 -0.15
CA PRO A 146 23.50 -4.64 0.83
C PRO A 146 22.75 -5.33 1.98
N ILE A 147 23.00 -4.91 3.21
CA ILE A 147 22.33 -5.49 4.38
C ILE A 147 20.87 -5.05 4.39
N THR A 148 19.97 -6.04 4.35
CA THR A 148 18.52 -5.86 4.54
C THR A 148 18.01 -6.74 5.67
N VAL A 149 16.81 -6.46 6.18
CA VAL A 149 16.20 -7.31 7.23
C VAL A 149 15.92 -8.72 6.72
N LYS A 150 15.48 -8.85 5.46
CA LYS A 150 15.31 -10.14 4.77
C LYS A 150 16.63 -10.90 4.70
N HIS A 151 17.71 -10.22 4.35
CA HIS A 151 19.04 -10.82 4.29
C HIS A 151 19.46 -11.39 5.66
N ILE A 152 19.35 -10.60 6.73
CA ILE A 152 19.72 -11.05 8.09
C ILE A 152 18.83 -12.23 8.57
N LEU A 153 17.52 -12.10 8.37
CA LEU A 153 16.54 -13.02 8.96
C LEU A 153 16.26 -14.27 8.11
N VAL A 154 16.61 -14.30 6.84
CA VAL A 154 16.23 -15.39 5.92
C VAL A 154 17.42 -15.92 5.12
N GLU A 155 18.22 -15.06 4.50
CA GLU A 155 19.12 -15.48 3.40
C GLU A 155 20.58 -15.71 3.86
N CYS A 156 21.13 -14.84 4.70
CA CYS A 156 22.55 -14.81 5.02
C CYS A 156 23.04 -16.06 5.76
N ALA A 157 24.17 -16.63 5.36
CA ALA A 157 24.74 -17.81 6.01
C ALA A 157 25.34 -17.50 7.39
N ASP A 158 25.94 -16.32 7.58
CA ASP A 158 26.66 -15.98 8.83
C ASP A 158 25.69 -15.83 10.00
N PHE A 159 24.48 -15.36 9.72
CA PHE A 159 23.42 -15.25 10.71
C PHE A 159 22.71 -16.59 10.98
N LEU A 160 23.07 -17.69 10.30
CA LEU A 160 22.37 -18.98 10.43
C LEU A 160 22.38 -19.50 11.87
N LEU A 161 23.53 -19.48 12.56
CA LEU A 161 23.63 -19.96 13.94
C LEU A 161 22.79 -19.11 14.89
N SER A 162 22.78 -17.79 14.70
CA SER A 162 21.95 -16.86 15.45
C SER A 162 20.46 -17.14 15.22
N ARG A 163 20.03 -17.37 13.98
CA ARG A 163 18.64 -17.76 13.65
C ARG A 163 18.25 -19.07 14.29
N GLN A 164 19.10 -20.10 14.18
CA GLN A 164 18.84 -21.40 14.79
C GLN A 164 18.70 -21.30 16.30
N LYS A 165 19.51 -20.48 16.97
CA LYS A 165 19.40 -20.25 18.41
C LYS A 165 18.05 -19.64 18.80
N ILE A 166 17.58 -18.66 18.04
CA ILE A 166 16.26 -18.02 18.26
C ILE A 166 15.14 -19.03 18.01
N ILE A 167 15.18 -19.74 16.88
CA ILE A 167 14.17 -20.74 16.51
C ILE A 167 14.11 -21.87 17.56
N ARG A 168 15.26 -22.43 17.96
CA ARG A 168 15.33 -23.45 19.01
C ARG A 168 14.74 -22.94 20.32
N ARG A 169 15.03 -21.69 20.72
CA ARG A 169 14.45 -21.09 21.92
C ARG A 169 12.92 -20.98 21.83
N LEU A 170 12.38 -20.58 20.68
CA LEU A 170 10.93 -20.50 20.46
C LEU A 170 10.26 -21.87 20.50
N ILE A 171 10.88 -22.89 19.89
CA ILE A 171 10.39 -24.27 19.93
C ILE A 171 10.44 -24.81 21.36
N CYS A 172 11.54 -24.62 22.09
CA CYS A 172 11.64 -25.10 23.48
C CYS A 172 10.60 -24.47 24.41
N ILE A 173 10.25 -23.19 24.24
CA ILE A 173 9.18 -22.53 25.00
C ILE A 173 7.83 -23.19 24.72
N HIS A 174 7.54 -23.49 23.44
CA HIS A 174 6.30 -24.17 23.05
C HIS A 174 6.17 -25.60 23.59
N TYR A 175 7.29 -26.31 23.81
CA TYR A 175 7.29 -27.68 24.37
C TYR A 175 7.30 -27.72 25.90
N SER A 176 7.71 -26.64 26.58
CA SER A 176 7.71 -26.56 28.06
C SER A 176 6.38 -26.11 28.67
N GLU A 177 5.41 -25.73 27.83
CA GLU A 177 4.05 -25.32 28.24
C GLU A 177 3.01 -26.46 28.07
N TRP A 178 3.47 -27.70 27.89
CA TRP A 178 2.67 -28.94 27.88
C TRP A 178 3.19 -29.96 28.89
#